data_AF-A0A327VCT1-F1
#
_entry.id   AF-A0A327VCT1-F1
#
_cell.length_a   1.000
_cell.length_b   1.000
_cell.length_c   1.000
_cell.angle_alpha   90.00
_cell.angle_beta   90.00
_cell.angle_gamma   90.00
#
_symmetry.space_group_name_H-M   'P 1'
#
loop_
_entity.id
_entity.type
_entity.pdbx_description
1 polymer ?
#
loop_
_entity_poly.entity_id
_entity_poly.type
_entity_poly.pdbx_seq_one_letter_code
_entity_poly.pdbx_strand_id
1 'polypeptide(L)'
;MLDRLAGWLGPVPVIVADAGYGRSVGFRQTLEDRGWSYVVAVDPKEVVQSEAAAPYRPSYGGLGPPTRPCYRTRPRPLSAMSDAGPRFEEVVWRQGSKGAMTSHFAVLQVRPAGKLAHHAAQ
;
A
#
# COMPACT_ATOMS: atom_id res chain seq x y z
N MET A 1 9.31 6.13 18.79
CA MET A 1 8.33 5.21 19.42
C MET A 1 8.54 3.79 18.94
N LEU A 2 8.40 3.54 17.63
CA LEU A 2 8.62 2.23 17.01
C LEU A 2 10.01 1.62 17.30
N ASP A 3 11.07 2.42 17.28
CA ASP A 3 12.42 1.92 17.58
C ASP A 3 12.58 1.49 19.06
N ARG A 4 11.81 2.09 19.98
CA ARG A 4 11.80 1.66 21.39
C ARG A 4 11.11 0.30 21.55
N LEU A 5 10.03 0.07 20.79
CA LEU A 5 9.34 -1.21 20.76
C LEU A 5 10.25 -2.33 20.24
N ALA A 6 11.00 -2.06 19.16
CA ALA A 6 11.99 -3.00 18.63
C ALA A 6 13.07 -3.35 19.65
N GLY A 7 13.55 -2.35 20.42
CA GLY A 7 14.50 -2.58 21.50
C GLY A 7 14.00 -3.48 22.63
N TRP A 8 12.68 -3.61 22.82
CA TRP A 8 12.09 -4.49 23.84
C TRP A 8 11.73 -5.87 23.32
N LEU A 9 11.29 -5.97 22.06
CA LEU A 9 10.75 -7.22 21.50
C LEU A 9 11.83 -8.11 20.87
N GLY A 10 12.99 -7.57 20.48
CA GLY A 10 13.94 -8.28 19.64
C GLY A 10 13.40 -8.38 18.20
N PRO A 11 12.95 -9.55 17.72
CA PRO A 11 12.24 -9.64 16.44
C PRO A 11 10.90 -8.89 16.50
N VAL A 12 10.73 -7.94 15.58
CA VAL A 12 9.49 -7.16 15.47
C VAL A 12 8.42 -8.04 14.79
N PRO A 13 7.27 -8.29 15.44
CA PRO A 13 6.17 -9.03 14.82
C PRO A 13 5.50 -8.18 13.73
N VAL A 14 4.58 -8.80 12.96
CA VAL A 14 3.78 -8.07 11.96
C VAL A 14 3.03 -6.93 12.65
N ILE A 15 3.24 -5.70 12.17
CA ILE A 15 2.58 -4.51 12.70
C ILE A 15 1.16 -4.43 12.12
N VAL A 16 0.15 -4.39 12.98
CA VAL A 16 -1.25 -4.21 12.57
C VAL A 16 -1.75 -2.84 13.03
N ALA A 17 -2.34 -2.07 12.12
CA ALA A 17 -2.93 -0.76 12.47
C ALA A 17 -4.21 -0.45 11.67
N ASP A 18 -5.00 0.48 12.20
CA ASP A 18 -6.26 0.92 11.59
C ASP A 18 -6.06 1.96 10.46
N ALA A 19 -7.18 2.38 9.86
CA ALA A 19 -7.23 3.32 8.74
C ALA A 19 -6.70 4.73 9.05
N GLY A 20 -6.68 5.14 10.32
CA GLY A 20 -6.05 6.38 10.76
C GLY A 20 -4.54 6.39 10.45
N TYR A 21 -3.88 5.24 10.62
CA TYR A 21 -2.46 5.07 10.26
C TYR A 21 -2.26 4.82 8.75
N GLY A 22 -3.19 4.14 8.08
CA GLY A 22 -3.06 3.82 6.66
C GLY A 22 -3.00 5.01 5.72
N ARG A 23 -3.67 6.12 6.10
CA ARG A 23 -3.64 7.40 5.37
C ARG A 23 -2.26 8.07 5.41
N SER A 24 -1.41 7.71 6.36
CA SER A 24 -0.06 8.26 6.49
C SER A 24 0.92 7.49 5.60
N VAL A 25 1.29 8.09 4.45
CA VAL A 25 2.35 7.56 3.59
C VAL A 25 3.66 7.44 4.35
N GLY A 26 4.02 8.44 5.16
CA GLY A 26 5.24 8.42 5.95
C GLY A 26 5.28 7.29 6.97
N PHE A 27 4.15 6.93 7.58
CA PHE A 27 4.07 5.77 8.47
C PHE A 27 4.37 4.47 7.73
N ARG A 28 3.73 4.22 6.58
CA ARG A 28 3.97 3.02 5.77
C ARG A 28 5.42 2.98 5.26
N GLN A 29 5.95 4.09 4.75
CA GLN A 29 7.34 4.18 4.29
C GLN A 29 8.34 3.89 5.42
N THR A 30 8.10 4.43 6.62
CA THR A 30 8.94 4.19 7.81
C THR A 30 9.03 2.70 8.16
N LEU A 31 7.96 1.93 7.95
CA LEU A 31 7.93 0.48 8.15
C LEU A 31 8.66 -0.26 7.03
N GLU A 32 8.45 0.14 5.78
CA GLU A 32 9.15 -0.42 4.61
C GLU A 32 10.68 -0.19 4.69
N ASP A 33 11.12 1.03 5.01
CA ASP A 33 12.54 1.39 5.15
C ASP A 33 13.25 0.55 6.23
N ARG A 34 12.49 0.07 7.22
CA ARG A 34 12.97 -0.82 8.29
C ARG A 34 12.88 -2.30 7.93
N GLY A 35 12.30 -2.64 6.79
CA GLY A 35 12.03 -4.02 6.39
C GLY A 35 11.00 -4.73 7.28
N TRP A 36 10.11 -3.99 7.94
CA TRP A 36 9.13 -4.56 8.85
C TRP A 36 7.82 -4.88 8.12
N SER A 37 7.34 -6.11 8.29
CA SER A 37 6.06 -6.55 7.74
C SER A 37 4.89 -5.87 8.47
N TYR A 38 3.87 -5.48 7.71
CA TYR A 38 2.69 -4.83 8.28
C TYR A 38 1.40 -5.15 7.53
N VAL A 39 0.27 -5.02 8.23
CA VAL A 39 -1.09 -5.02 7.68
C VAL A 39 -1.80 -3.81 8.23
N VAL A 40 -2.10 -2.84 7.38
CA VAL A 40 -2.72 -1.57 7.81
C VAL A 40 -3.98 -1.36 6.99
N ALA A 41 -5.10 -1.14 7.68
CA ALA A 41 -6.33 -0.74 7.01
C ALA A 41 -6.12 0.63 6.33
N VAL A 42 -6.76 0.87 5.19
CA VAL A 42 -6.62 2.11 4.42
C VAL A 42 -7.98 2.69 4.08
N ASP A 43 -8.05 4.00 3.85
CA ASP A 43 -9.27 4.62 3.35
C ASP A 43 -9.52 4.17 1.90
N PRO A 44 -10.75 3.77 1.52
CA PRO A 44 -11.06 3.33 0.16
C PRO A 44 -10.81 4.40 -0.92
N LYS A 45 -10.69 5.68 -0.52
CA LYS A 45 -10.34 6.80 -1.40
C LYS A 45 -8.85 6.94 -1.66
N GLU A 46 -8.00 6.18 -0.97
CA GLU A 46 -6.57 6.11 -1.32
C GLU A 46 -6.42 5.69 -2.78
N VAL A 47 -5.48 6.32 -3.46
CA VAL A 47 -5.29 6.14 -4.91
C VAL A 47 -4.07 5.28 -5.19
N VAL A 48 -4.21 4.42 -6.18
CA VAL A 48 -3.20 3.46 -6.59
C VAL A 48 -3.03 3.43 -8.10
N GLN A 49 -1.84 3.05 -8.54
CA GLN A 49 -1.59 2.56 -9.89
C GLN A 49 -1.70 1.03 -9.90
N SER A 50 -1.89 0.44 -11.08
CA SER A 50 -1.76 -1.00 -11.25
C SER A 50 -0.34 -1.47 -10.90
N GLU A 51 -0.19 -2.74 -10.54
CA GLU A 51 1.10 -3.37 -10.29
C GLU A 51 2.09 -3.17 -11.46
N ALA A 52 1.60 -3.35 -12.70
CA ALA A 52 2.38 -3.23 -13.92
C ALA A 52 2.74 -1.79 -14.31
N ALA A 53 2.18 -0.78 -13.63
CA ALA A 53 2.52 0.61 -13.92
C ALA A 53 3.97 0.89 -13.54
N ALA A 54 4.70 1.56 -14.42
CA ALA A 54 6.07 2.03 -14.16
C ALA A 54 6.20 3.51 -14.51
N PRO A 55 7.04 4.27 -13.78
CA PRO A 55 7.30 5.65 -14.13
C PRO A 55 8.08 5.70 -15.46
N TYR A 56 7.61 6.52 -16.39
CA TYR A 56 8.25 6.74 -17.67
C TYR A 56 9.09 8.01 -17.64
N ARG A 57 10.33 7.91 -18.12
CA ARG A 57 11.23 9.04 -18.33
C ARG A 57 11.50 9.20 -19.84
N PRO A 58 11.13 10.33 -20.46
CA PRO A 58 11.46 10.58 -21.85
C PRO A 58 12.97 10.74 -22.05
N SER A 59 13.45 10.50 -23.27
CA SER A 59 14.83 10.81 -23.64
C SER A 59 15.12 12.29 -23.42
N TYR A 60 16.30 12.60 -22.90
CA TYR A 60 16.69 13.97 -22.61
C TYR A 60 17.17 14.67 -23.90
N GLY A 61 16.50 15.75 -24.28
CA GLY A 61 16.79 16.53 -25.50
C GLY A 61 17.91 17.56 -25.38
N GLY A 62 18.64 17.61 -24.27
CA GLY A 62 19.80 18.50 -24.10
C GLY A 62 19.50 19.95 -23.68
N LEU A 63 18.22 20.35 -23.62
CA LEU A 63 17.80 21.69 -23.21
C LEU A 63 17.14 21.67 -21.83
N GLY A 64 17.66 22.48 -20.90
CA GLY A 64 17.16 22.61 -19.53
C GLY A 64 17.34 21.36 -18.67
N PRO A 65 16.81 21.30 -17.44
CA PRO A 65 16.93 20.10 -16.61
C PRO A 65 16.17 18.89 -17.21
N PRO A 66 16.73 17.66 -17.16
CA PRO A 66 16.02 16.47 -17.61
C PRO A 66 14.69 16.26 -16.87
N THR A 67 13.66 15.83 -17.59
CA THR A 67 12.37 15.46 -16.99
C THR A 67 12.56 14.29 -16.01
N ARG A 68 11.95 14.40 -14.82
CA ARG A 68 11.93 13.31 -13.83
C ARG A 68 10.99 12.18 -14.29
N PRO A 69 11.27 10.92 -13.94
CA PRO A 69 10.34 9.81 -14.18
C PRO A 69 8.96 10.11 -13.58
N CYS A 70 7.89 9.85 -14.34
CA CYS A 70 6.53 9.98 -13.81
C CYS A 70 5.60 8.92 -14.40
N TYR A 71 4.61 8.49 -13.61
CA TYR A 71 3.54 7.62 -14.11
C TYR A 71 2.69 8.40 -15.12
N ARG A 72 2.48 7.82 -16.31
CA ARG A 72 1.69 8.43 -17.39
C ARG A 72 0.22 8.03 -17.36
N THR A 73 -0.13 7.03 -16.55
CA THR A 73 -1.50 6.61 -16.28
C THR A 73 -2.07 7.37 -15.09
N ARG A 74 -3.35 7.73 -15.17
CA ARG A 74 -4.06 8.35 -14.05
C ARG A 74 -4.28 7.30 -12.95
N PRO A 75 -3.90 7.57 -11.69
CA PRO A 75 -4.19 6.65 -10.60
C PRO A 75 -5.69 6.59 -10.33
N ARG A 76 -6.15 5.46 -9.81
CA ARG A 76 -7.57 5.19 -9.50
C ARG A 76 -7.75 4.95 -8.01
N PRO A 77 -8.93 5.26 -7.43
CA PRO A 77 -9.21 4.90 -6.04
C PRO A 77 -9.15 3.38 -5.87
N LEU A 78 -8.76 2.90 -4.69
CA LEU A 78 -8.72 1.49 -4.35
C LEU A 78 -10.06 0.78 -4.59
N SER A 79 -11.18 1.47 -4.34
CA SER A 79 -12.51 0.93 -4.59
C SER A 79 -12.73 0.52 -6.06
N ALA A 80 -12.08 1.19 -7.02
CA ALA A 80 -12.18 0.84 -8.44
C ALA A 80 -11.36 -0.39 -8.83
N MET A 81 -10.59 -0.97 -7.90
CA MET A 81 -9.85 -2.21 -8.16
C MET A 81 -10.76 -3.45 -8.16
N SER A 82 -11.99 -3.35 -7.64
CA SER A 82 -13.00 -4.41 -7.79
C SER A 82 -13.33 -4.69 -9.26
N ASP A 83 -13.25 -3.66 -10.11
CA ASP A 83 -13.56 -3.77 -11.54
C ASP A 83 -12.53 -4.64 -12.29
N ALA A 84 -11.37 -4.89 -11.68
CA ALA A 84 -10.37 -5.80 -12.23
C ALA A 84 -10.77 -7.29 -12.10
N GLY A 85 -11.91 -7.59 -11.47
CA GLY A 85 -12.39 -8.96 -11.28
C GLY A 85 -11.46 -9.82 -10.42
N PRO A 86 -11.09 -9.36 -9.20
CA PRO A 86 -10.24 -10.16 -8.33
C PRO A 86 -10.91 -11.49 -7.98
N ARG A 87 -10.08 -12.52 -7.80
CA ARG A 87 -10.55 -13.80 -7.26
C ARG A 87 -10.73 -13.65 -5.76
N PHE A 88 -11.95 -13.88 -5.30
CA PHE A 88 -12.29 -13.88 -3.89
C PHE A 88 -12.19 -15.30 -3.33
N GLU A 89 -11.65 -15.42 -2.13
CA GLU A 89 -11.55 -16.66 -1.37
C GLU A 89 -12.28 -16.50 -0.05
N GLU A 90 -13.00 -17.55 0.36
CA GLU A 90 -13.63 -17.59 1.67
C GLU A 90 -12.57 -17.77 2.76
N VAL A 91 -12.62 -16.92 3.78
CA VAL A 91 -11.74 -16.95 4.94
C VAL A 91 -12.58 -17.13 6.19
N VAL A 92 -12.19 -18.12 7.01
CA VAL A 92 -12.77 -18.39 8.32
C VAL A 92 -11.71 -18.09 9.38
N TRP A 93 -11.99 -17.22 10.35
CA TRP A 93 -10.95 -16.80 11.31
C TRP A 93 -11.18 -17.25 12.75
N ARG A 94 -12.41 -17.19 13.28
CA ARG A 94 -12.70 -17.68 14.63
C ARG A 94 -14.13 -18.14 14.79
N GLN A 95 -14.35 -18.93 15.82
CA GLN A 95 -15.70 -19.25 16.26
C GLN A 95 -16.30 -18.08 17.02
N GLY A 96 -17.41 -17.54 16.50
CA GLY A 96 -18.25 -16.58 17.18
C GLY A 96 -19.36 -17.26 17.98
N SER A 97 -20.12 -16.48 18.75
CA SER A 97 -21.26 -16.98 19.52
C SER A 97 -22.41 -17.53 18.65
N LYS A 98 -22.42 -17.21 17.35
CA LYS A 98 -23.43 -17.65 16.38
C LYS A 98 -22.88 -18.62 15.32
N GLY A 99 -21.67 -19.14 15.51
CA GLY A 99 -20.99 -20.02 14.55
C GLY A 99 -19.69 -19.43 14.01
N ALA A 100 -19.12 -20.08 12.99
CA ALA A 100 -17.87 -19.67 12.38
C ALA A 100 -18.02 -18.30 11.73
N MET A 101 -17.10 -17.38 12.03
CA MET A 101 -17.06 -16.09 11.36
C MET A 101 -16.33 -16.27 10.03
N THR A 102 -17.06 -16.11 8.93
CA THR A 102 -16.56 -16.26 7.56
C THR A 102 -16.82 -15.00 6.74
N SER A 103 -15.95 -14.73 5.75
CA SER A 103 -16.13 -13.66 4.76
C SER A 103 -15.27 -13.94 3.52
N HIS A 104 -15.54 -13.26 2.42
CA HIS A 104 -14.78 -13.40 1.18
C HIS A 104 -13.79 -12.24 1.02
N PHE A 105 -12.51 -12.57 0.78
CA PHE A 105 -11.44 -11.59 0.60
C PHE A 105 -10.67 -11.83 -0.70
N ALA A 106 -10.07 -10.78 -1.23
CA ALA A 106 -9.17 -10.84 -2.37
C ALA A 106 -7.86 -10.14 -2.04
N VAL A 107 -6.76 -10.65 -2.60
CA VAL A 107 -5.44 -10.01 -2.51
C VAL A 107 -5.09 -9.42 -3.86
N LEU A 108 -4.74 -8.14 -3.86
CA LEU A 108 -4.34 -7.41 -5.06
C LEU A 108 -2.99 -6.73 -4.82
N GLN A 109 -2.10 -6.86 -5.80
CA GLN A 109 -0.87 -6.09 -5.83
C GLN A 109 -1.10 -4.78 -6.59
N VAL A 110 -0.70 -3.67 -5.97
CA VAL A 110 -0.92 -2.32 -6.50
C VAL A 110 0.24 -1.43 -6.08
N ARG A 111 0.42 -0.30 -6.76
CA ARG A 111 1.42 0.72 -6.37
C ARG A 111 0.73 1.92 -5.75
N PRO A 112 1.09 2.36 -4.54
CA PRO A 112 0.56 3.60 -3.97
C PRO A 112 0.83 4.81 -4.86
N ALA A 113 -0.16 5.70 -5.03
CA ALA A 113 -0.09 6.82 -5.96
C ALA A 113 -0.46 8.18 -5.34
N GLY A 114 -0.49 8.28 -4.01
CA GLY A 114 -0.69 9.55 -3.31
C GLY A 114 0.44 10.55 -3.59
N LYS A 115 0.20 11.85 -3.40
CA LYS A 115 1.20 12.92 -3.65
C LYS A 115 2.55 12.65 -2.97
N LEU A 116 2.55 12.16 -1.72
CA LEU A 116 3.77 11.81 -0.99
C LEU A 116 4.42 10.52 -1.50
N ALA A 117 3.62 9.53 -1.95
CA ALA A 117 4.15 8.30 -2.55
C ALA A 117 4.87 8.58 -3.88
N HIS A 118 4.39 9.57 -4.64
CA HIS A 118 5.06 10.04 -5.86
C HIS A 118 6.45 10.63 -5.63
N HIS A 119 6.72 11.19 -4.45
CA HIS A 119 8.05 11.72 -4.11
C HIS A 119 9.01 10.62 -3.67
N ALA A 120 8.53 9.56 -3.02
CA ALA A 120 9.34 8.42 -2.60
C ALA A 120 9.72 7.49 -3.77
N ALA A 121 8.92 7.47 -4.84
CA ALA A 121 9.16 6.67 -6.05
C ALA A 121 10.00 7.36 -7.13
N GLN A 122 10.52 8.57 -6.86
CA GLN A 122 11.39 9.37 -7.76
C GLN A 122 12.85 9.28 -7.36
#